data_AF-A0A7J4PN08-F1
#
_entry.id   AF-A0A7J4PN08-F1
#
_cell.length_a   1.000
_cell.length_b   1.000
_cell.length_c   1.000
_cell.angle_alpha   90.00
_cell.angle_beta   90.00
_cell.angle_gamma   90.00
#
_symmetry.space_group_name_H-M   'P 1'
#
loop_
_entity.id
_entity.type
_entity.pdbx_description
1 polymer ?
#
loop_
_entity_poly.entity_id
_entity_poly.type
_entity_poly.pdbx_seq_one_letter_code
_entity_poly.pdbx_strand_id
1 'polypeptide(L)' 'DRVYKLEEEYDPSDRLKAFERALEWGERIPNGIFFKNDRKPLEELVPVIREKPLIRQKFSPEETKRELEKFY' A
#
# COMPACT_ATOMS: atom_id res chain seq x y z
N ASP A 1 7.22 -33.41 -7.67
CA ASP A 1 6.88 -31.98 -7.53
C ASP A 1 5.46 -31.78 -7.06
N ARG A 2 5.27 -31.07 -5.94
CA ARG A 2 3.95 -30.67 -5.41
C ARG A 2 3.60 -29.22 -5.79
N VAL A 3 4.58 -28.45 -6.24
CA VAL A 3 4.42 -27.03 -6.56
C VAL A 3 3.95 -26.89 -8.01
N TYR A 4 2.95 -26.04 -8.24
CA TYR A 4 2.50 -25.68 -9.60
C TYR A 4 2.39 -24.17 -9.74
N LYS A 5 2.60 -23.65 -10.96
CA LYS A 5 2.47 -22.22 -11.25
C LYS A 5 1.00 -21.89 -11.50
N LEU A 6 0.50 -20.79 -10.93
CA LEU A 6 -0.78 -20.22 -11.33
C LEU A 6 -0.73 -19.85 -12.82
N GLU A 7 -1.72 -20.29 -13.59
CA GLU A 7 -1.78 -20.14 -15.05
C GLU A 7 -1.94 -18.66 -15.47
N GLU A 8 -1.67 -18.33 -16.74
CA GLU A 8 -1.75 -16.95 -17.24
C GLU A 8 -3.19 -16.41 -17.23
N GLU A 9 -4.16 -17.31 -17.29
CA GLU A 9 -5.60 -17.05 -17.24
C GLU A 9 -6.10 -16.77 -15.81
N TYR A 10 -5.25 -16.93 -14.79
CA TYR A 10 -5.60 -16.61 -13.41
C TYR A 10 -5.75 -15.10 -13.23
N ASP A 11 -6.93 -14.65 -12.81
CA ASP A 11 -7.22 -13.25 -12.49
C ASP A 11 -6.76 -12.89 -11.06
N PRO A 12 -5.69 -12.09 -10.89
CA PRO A 12 -5.18 -11.71 -9.57
C PRO A 12 -6.00 -10.58 -8.92
N SER A 13 -7.05 -10.06 -9.56
CA SER A 13 -7.92 -9.03 -8.97
C SER A 13 -9.07 -9.62 -8.13
N ASP A 14 -9.36 -10.91 -8.29
CA ASP A 14 -10.38 -11.64 -7.51
C ASP A 14 -9.82 -12.05 -6.13
N ARG A 15 -10.16 -11.27 -5.11
CA ARG A 15 -9.71 -11.50 -3.74
C ARG A 15 -10.20 -12.83 -3.15
N LEU A 16 -11.39 -13.31 -3.54
CA LEU A 16 -11.93 -14.56 -3.00
C LEU A 16 -11.15 -15.75 -3.55
N LYS A 17 -10.95 -15.79 -4.87
CA LYS A 17 -10.13 -16.84 -5.50
C LYS A 17 -8.69 -16.82 -5.01
N ALA A 18 -8.11 -15.64 -4.81
CA ALA A 18 -6.78 -15.52 -4.22
C ALA A 18 -6.68 -16.20 -2.84
N PHE A 19 -7.70 -16.01 -2.02
CA PHE A 19 -7.75 -16.62 -0.70
C PHE A 19 -7.97 -18.14 -0.80
N GLU A 20 -8.87 -18.60 -1.67
CA GLU A 20 -9.07 -20.03 -1.92
C GLU A 20 -7.78 -20.74 -2.34
N ARG A 21 -7.04 -20.17 -3.31
CA ARG A 21 -5.75 -20.71 -3.75
C ARG A 21 -4.71 -20.71 -2.62
N ALA A 22 -4.66 -19.66 -1.81
CA ALA A 22 -3.69 -19.56 -0.71
C ALA A 22 -3.90 -20.62 0.38
N LEU A 23 -5.10 -21.21 0.47
CA LEU A 23 -5.41 -22.30 1.40
C LEU A 23 -5.03 -23.68 0.86
N GLU A 24 -4.63 -23.80 -0.41
CA GLU A 24 -4.17 -25.07 -0.97
C GLU A 24 -2.83 -25.48 -0.36
N TRP A 25 -2.85 -26.58 0.39
CA TRP A 25 -1.65 -27.19 0.97
C TRP A 25 -1.80 -28.70 1.00
N GLY A 26 -0.69 -29.43 0.97
CA GLY A 26 -0.72 -30.89 0.80
C GLY A 26 -0.31 -31.26 -0.63
N GLU A 27 -1.12 -32.03 -1.33
CA GLU A 27 -0.75 -32.65 -2.60
C GLU A 27 -0.35 -31.64 -3.70
N ARG A 28 -0.96 -30.45 -3.70
CA ARG A 28 -0.68 -29.36 -4.63
C ARG A 28 -0.43 -28.07 -3.87
N ILE A 29 0.57 -27.32 -4.29
CA ILE A 29 1.00 -26.06 -3.69
C ILE A 29 1.08 -25.03 -4.82
N PRO A 30 0.16 -24.06 -4.89
CA PRO A 30 0.21 -23.00 -5.89
C PRO A 30 1.39 -22.06 -5.64
N ASN A 31 1.97 -21.55 -6.73
CA ASN A 31 3.04 -20.56 -6.74
C ASN A 31 2.79 -19.50 -7.82
N GLY A 32 3.04 -18.23 -7.50
CA GLY A 32 2.80 -17.11 -8.40
C GLY A 32 2.18 -15.90 -7.70
N ILE A 33 1.55 -15.02 -8.47
CA ILE A 33 0.83 -13.86 -7.95
C ILE A 33 -0.60 -14.29 -7.62
N PHE A 34 -0.92 -14.37 -6.34
CA PHE A 34 -2.27 -14.72 -5.89
C PHE A 34 -3.21 -13.50 -5.97
N PHE A 35 -2.73 -12.32 -5.60
CA PHE A 35 -3.54 -11.12 -5.54
C PHE A 35 -2.73 -9.88 -5.89
N LYS A 36 -3.33 -8.97 -6.66
CA LYS A 36 -2.80 -7.65 -6.98
C LYS A 36 -3.95 -6.64 -7.02
N ASN A 37 -3.72 -5.47 -6.43
CA ASN A 37 -4.64 -4.35 -6.53
C ASN A 37 -3.87 -3.03 -6.68
N ASP A 38 -4.58 -1.99 -7.12
CA ASP A 38 -4.02 -0.66 -7.32
C ASP A 38 -4.47 0.31 -6.22
N ARG A 39 -4.61 -0.17 -4.98
CA ARG A 39 -4.95 0.71 -3.85
C ARG A 39 -3.78 1.64 -3.58
N LYS A 40 -4.12 2.92 -3.39
CA LYS A 40 -3.13 3.93 -3.02
C LYS A 40 -2.40 3.53 -1.74
N PRO A 41 -1.06 3.66 -1.70
CA PRO A 41 -0.30 3.46 -0.48
C PRO A 41 -0.62 4.57 0.54
N LEU A 42 -0.31 4.33 1.81
CA LEU A 42 -0.67 5.26 2.90
C LEU A 42 -0.09 6.66 2.69
N GLU A 43 1.11 6.74 2.12
CA GLU A 43 1.89 7.94 1.83
C GLU A 43 1.22 8.83 0.76
N GLU A 44 0.36 8.25 -0.08
CA GLU A 44 -0.48 9.01 -1.01
C GLU A 44 -1.74 9.57 -0.33
N LEU A 45 -2.25 8.86 0.69
CA LEU A 45 -3.48 9.21 1.40
C LEU A 45 -3.23 10.26 2.49
N VAL A 46 -2.11 10.17 3.19
CA VAL A 46 -1.73 11.10 4.26
C VAL A 46 -0.62 12.01 3.75
N PRO A 47 -0.75 13.34 3.88
CA PRO A 47 0.33 14.27 3.56
C PRO A 47 1.56 13.98 4.42
N VAL A 48 2.49 13.22 3.86
CA VAL A 48 3.82 13.01 4.43
C VAL A 48 4.76 14.11 3.96
N ILE A 49 5.87 14.29 4.66
CA ILE A 49 6.94 15.18 4.21
C ILE A 49 7.54 14.60 2.91
N ARG A 50 7.16 15.18 1.75
CA ARG A 50 7.54 14.67 0.42
C ARG A 50 8.81 15.29 -0.16
N GLU A 51 9.00 16.60 0.03
CA GLU A 51 10.04 17.34 -0.68
C GLU A 51 11.41 17.25 0.00
N LYS A 52 11.47 17.56 1.29
CA LYS A 52 12.73 17.62 2.05
C LYS A 52 12.50 17.33 3.54
N PRO A 53 13.49 16.75 4.23
CA PRO A 53 13.41 16.50 5.67
C PRO A 53 12.94 17.74 6.44
N LEU A 54 12.16 17.53 7.50
CA LEU A 54 11.53 18.61 8.28
C LEU A 54 12.53 19.71 8.68
N ILE A 55 13.71 19.31 9.14
CA ILE A 55 14.78 20.21 9.59
C ILE A 55 15.30 21.17 8.50
N ARG A 56 15.07 20.86 7.22
CA ARG A 56 15.46 21.68 6.07
C ARG A 56 14.30 22.52 5.51
N GLN A 57 13.11 22.41 6.10
CA GLN A 57 11.96 23.22 5.73
C GLN A 57 12.09 24.63 6.31
N LYS A 58 11.59 25.64 5.59
CA LYS A 58 11.57 27.01 6.12
C LYS A 58 10.52 27.06 7.23
N PHE A 59 10.86 27.66 8.35
CA PHE A 59 9.97 27.80 9.50
C PHE A 59 10.13 29.21 10.09
N SER A 60 9.01 29.90 10.34
CA SER A 60 8.97 31.18 11.04
C SER A 60 7.99 31.10 12.22
N PRO A 61 8.45 31.41 13.45
CA PRO A 61 7.56 31.55 14.60
C PRO A 61 6.47 32.61 14.39
N GLU A 62 6.79 33.71 13.72
CA GLU A 62 5.87 34.82 13.46
C GLU A 62 4.75 34.41 12.49
N GLU A 63 5.07 33.67 11.44
CA GLU A 63 4.08 33.07 10.53
C GLU A 63 3.17 32.10 11.28
N THR A 64 3.74 31.23 12.11
CA THR A 64 2.99 30.26 12.92
C THR A 64 2.02 30.96 13.87
N LYS A 65 2.48 32.03 14.54
CA LYS A 65 1.63 32.81 15.46
C LYS A 65 0.44 33.46 14.74
N ARG A 66 0.66 34.04 13.55
CA ARG A 66 -0.43 34.61 12.73
C ARG A 66 -1.47 33.57 12.33
N GLU A 67 -1.06 32.36 11.99
CA GLU A 67 -2.01 31.29 11.67
C GLU A 67 -2.79 30.83 12.90
N LEU A 68 -2.14 30.70 14.07
CA LEU A 68 -2.82 30.32 15.31
C LEU A 68 -3.90 31.33 15.73
N GLU A 69 -3.64 32.64 15.56
CA GLU A 69 -4.60 33.70 15.86
C GLU A 69 -5.86 33.62 14.98
N LYS A 70 -5.84 32.95 13.82
CA LYS A 70 -7.04 32.76 12.98
C LYS A 70 -8.02 31.71 13.52
N PHE A 71 -7.59 30.88 14.47
CA PHE A 71 -8.42 29.82 15.07
C PHE A 71 -9.12 30.26 16.36
N TYR A 72 -8.86 31.49 16.84
CA TYR A 72 -9.46 32.11 18.03
C TYR A 72 -10.27 33.34 17.64
#